data_AF-A0A6A6ZMX5-F1
#
_entry.id   AF-A0A6A6ZMX5-F1
#
_cell.length_a   1.000
_cell.length_b   1.000
_cell.length_c   1.000
_cell.angle_alpha   90.00
_cell.angle_beta   90.00
_cell.angle_gamma   90.00
#
_symmetry.space_group_name_H-M   'P 1'
#
loop_
_entity.id
_entity.type
_entity.pdbx_description
1 polymer ?
#
loop_
_entity_poly.entity_id
_entity_poly.type
_entity_poly.pdbx_seq_one_letter_code
_entity_poly.pdbx_strand_id
1 'polypeptide(L)'
;MDVLTFITSDITPEQWNDFHAAGACHDDQHGASPYILASSPSPSTLERTETITSNVTTSFAPNDIDALKSAHASIQAQKPNRIQPTMFVILEPADRHVVYVYKNSEWFREDGSKSNDATGTRWTVWEKYRCGYEESFRLQCALEGFGGWEMAEECFVEELGREHCEEESEEEVVEEEVVEEEVVEEEEMDSEDEDWEYGDHPLEKGEGVKGA
;
A
#
# COMPACT_ATOMS: atom_id res chain seq x y z
N MET A 1 2.36 3.34 3.20
CA MET A 1 1.45 3.96 2.20
C MET A 1 0.08 4.13 2.83
N ASP A 2 -0.73 5.06 2.35
CA ASP A 2 -2.09 5.29 2.86
C ASP A 2 -3.10 4.41 2.12
N VAL A 3 -4.03 3.81 2.84
CA VAL A 3 -5.12 3.01 2.28
C VAL A 3 -6.39 3.86 2.23
N LEU A 4 -6.97 4.05 1.05
CA LEU A 4 -8.22 4.78 0.93
C LEU A 4 -9.36 3.98 1.53
N THR A 5 -10.14 4.61 2.39
CA THR A 5 -11.36 4.08 2.98
C THR A 5 -12.54 4.87 2.44
N PHE A 6 -13.29 4.22 1.56
CA PHE A 6 -14.53 4.75 1.01
C PHE A 6 -15.69 4.47 1.97
N ILE A 7 -16.57 5.46 2.10
CA ILE A 7 -17.84 5.29 2.79
C ILE A 7 -18.95 5.14 1.77
N THR A 8 -19.82 4.15 1.95
CA THR A 8 -21.00 3.94 1.10
C THR A 8 -22.32 4.24 1.82
N SER A 9 -22.22 4.62 3.08
CA SER A 9 -23.27 5.19 3.90
C SER A 9 -22.76 6.41 4.65
N ASP A 10 -23.66 7.27 5.10
CA ASP A 10 -23.30 8.37 5.99
C ASP A 10 -22.71 7.83 7.29
N ILE A 11 -21.68 8.51 7.80
CA ILE A 11 -20.99 8.11 9.03
C ILE A 11 -20.97 9.22 10.07
N THR A 12 -21.04 8.84 11.33
CA THR A 12 -20.86 9.75 12.47
C THR A 12 -19.40 9.79 12.94
N PRO A 13 -19.00 10.84 13.69
CA PRO A 13 -17.70 10.89 14.35
C PRO A 13 -17.34 9.66 15.15
N GLU A 14 -18.30 9.10 15.89
CA GLU A 14 -18.08 7.93 16.74
C GLU A 14 -17.79 6.69 15.92
N GLN A 15 -18.45 6.52 14.77
CA GLN A 15 -18.23 5.37 13.89
C GLN A 15 -16.86 5.41 13.21
N TRP A 16 -16.42 6.60 12.79
CA TRP A 16 -15.07 6.78 12.25
C TRP A 16 -14.02 6.51 13.32
N ASN A 17 -14.19 7.07 14.52
CA ASN A 17 -13.24 6.90 15.61
C ASN A 17 -13.16 5.43 16.06
N ASP A 18 -14.28 4.71 16.11
CA ASP A 18 -14.32 3.28 16.42
C ASP A 18 -13.50 2.47 15.40
N PHE A 19 -13.75 2.69 14.10
CA PHE A 19 -12.97 2.02 13.05
C PHE A 19 -11.48 2.41 13.10
N HIS A 20 -11.17 3.70 13.18
CA HIS A 20 -9.80 4.19 13.19
C HIS A 20 -9.01 3.62 14.38
N ALA A 21 -9.64 3.54 15.57
CA ALA A 21 -9.02 2.96 16.75
C ALA A 21 -8.84 1.44 16.61
N ALA A 22 -9.86 0.72 16.15
CA ALA A 22 -9.81 -0.74 16.03
C ALA A 22 -8.86 -1.22 14.92
N GLY A 23 -8.78 -0.49 13.81
CA GLY A 23 -7.92 -0.79 12.68
C GLY A 23 -6.51 -0.17 12.75
N ALA A 24 -6.12 0.39 13.90
CA ALA A 24 -4.77 0.94 14.10
C ALA A 24 -3.75 -0.15 14.43
N CYS A 25 -2.49 0.07 14.01
CA CYS A 25 -1.36 -0.71 14.50
C CYS A 25 -1.11 -0.37 15.98
N HIS A 26 -1.24 -1.35 16.87
CA HIS A 26 -1.05 -1.16 18.32
C HIS A 26 0.41 -1.29 18.77
N ASP A 27 1.31 -1.74 17.89
CA ASP A 27 2.72 -1.98 18.21
C ASP A 27 3.65 -0.79 17.88
N ASP A 28 3.18 0.17 17.06
CA ASP A 28 3.94 1.37 16.75
C ASP A 28 3.73 2.46 17.82
N GLN A 29 4.82 3.09 18.26
CA GLN A 29 4.84 4.24 19.19
C GLN A 29 4.05 5.47 18.69
N HIS A 30 3.46 5.38 17.50
CA HIS A 30 2.73 6.45 16.84
C HIS A 30 1.24 6.15 16.65
N GLY A 31 0.77 4.92 16.92
CA GLY A 31 -0.66 4.55 16.88
C GLY A 31 -1.42 4.95 15.61
N ALA A 32 -0.69 5.19 14.51
CA ALA A 32 -1.24 5.84 13.34
C ALA A 32 -1.91 4.79 12.44
N SER A 33 -3.21 4.94 12.23
CA SER A 33 -3.93 4.10 11.26
C SER A 33 -3.51 4.48 9.83
N PRO A 34 -3.31 3.51 8.92
CA PRO A 34 -3.00 3.80 7.52
C PRO A 34 -4.19 4.33 6.73
N TYR A 35 -5.39 4.35 7.31
CA TYR A 35 -6.64 4.66 6.59
C TYR A 35 -6.86 6.16 6.39
N ILE A 36 -7.22 6.53 5.17
CA ILE A 36 -7.68 7.89 4.82
C ILE A 36 -9.13 7.81 4.35
N LEU A 37 -9.99 8.63 4.96
CA LEU A 37 -11.39 8.72 4.60
C LEU A 37 -11.57 9.42 3.24
N ALA A 38 -12.31 8.76 2.33
CA ALA A 38 -12.74 9.30 1.05
C ALA A 38 -14.27 9.25 0.95
N SER A 39 -14.92 10.42 0.98
CA SER A 39 -16.38 10.57 0.86
C SER A 39 -16.85 10.97 -0.54
N SER A 40 -15.92 11.30 -1.44
CA SER A 40 -16.21 11.65 -2.83
C SER A 40 -15.17 11.15 -3.81
N PRO A 41 -15.48 11.06 -5.13
CA PRO A 41 -14.56 10.59 -6.16
C PRO A 41 -13.32 11.45 -6.37
N SER A 42 -13.32 12.69 -5.87
CA SER A 42 -12.21 13.64 -6.03
C SER A 42 -12.16 14.55 -4.80
N PRO A 43 -11.83 14.00 -3.63
CA PRO A 43 -11.84 14.78 -2.39
C PRO A 43 -10.77 15.86 -2.46
N SER A 44 -11.17 17.10 -2.11
CA SER A 44 -10.29 18.27 -2.12
C SER A 44 -9.12 18.16 -1.14
N THR A 45 -9.31 17.38 -0.07
CA THR A 45 -8.32 17.16 0.98
C THR A 45 -8.26 15.68 1.32
N LEU A 46 -7.05 15.11 1.27
CA LEU A 46 -6.75 13.74 1.72
C LEU A 46 -5.67 13.84 2.78
N GLU A 47 -6.08 14.00 4.02
CA GLU A 47 -5.20 13.98 5.18
C GLU A 47 -5.60 12.83 6.08
N ARG A 48 -4.60 12.18 6.69
CA ARG A 48 -4.90 11.21 7.74
C ARG A 48 -5.64 11.94 8.83
N THR A 49 -6.83 11.44 9.12
CA THR A 49 -7.73 12.08 10.03
C THR A 49 -8.08 11.06 11.07
N GLU A 50 -7.54 11.22 12.27
CA GLU A 50 -7.84 10.32 13.40
C GLU A 50 -9.28 10.50 13.88
N THR A 51 -9.81 11.73 13.76
CA THR A 51 -11.16 12.08 14.19
C THR A 51 -11.83 13.07 13.25
N ILE A 52 -13.13 12.89 13.03
CA ILE A 52 -13.97 13.86 12.30
C ILE A 52 -14.85 14.63 13.30
N THR A 53 -15.14 15.90 13.03
CA THR A 53 -15.88 16.78 13.95
C THR A 53 -17.39 16.81 13.69
N SER A 54 -17.83 16.26 12.56
CA SER A 54 -19.23 16.26 12.12
C SER A 54 -19.52 15.03 11.27
N ASN A 55 -20.80 14.73 11.07
CA ASN A 55 -21.22 13.63 10.20
C ASN A 55 -20.72 13.88 8.78
N VAL A 56 -20.23 12.82 8.14
CA VAL A 56 -19.74 12.87 6.76
C VAL A 56 -20.76 12.17 5.86
N THR A 57 -21.30 12.92 4.91
CA THR A 57 -22.16 12.40 3.86
C THR A 57 -21.32 11.86 2.71
N THR A 58 -21.72 10.71 2.17
CA THR A 58 -21.05 10.11 1.02
C THR A 58 -21.74 10.44 -0.30
N SER A 59 -20.96 10.45 -1.38
CA SER A 59 -21.48 10.46 -2.76
C SER A 59 -21.38 9.10 -3.45
N PHE A 60 -20.86 8.07 -2.77
CA PHE A 60 -20.74 6.73 -3.32
C PHE A 60 -22.00 5.89 -3.09
N ALA A 61 -22.37 5.12 -4.10
CA ALA A 61 -23.44 4.14 -3.98
C ALA A 61 -22.89 2.83 -3.38
N PRO A 62 -23.67 2.12 -2.53
CA PRO A 62 -23.19 0.95 -1.79
C PRO A 62 -22.82 -0.28 -2.62
N ASN A 63 -23.30 -0.37 -3.85
CA ASN A 63 -23.06 -1.54 -4.72
C ASN A 63 -22.35 -1.18 -6.02
N ASP A 64 -21.74 0.00 -6.11
CA ASP A 64 -21.07 0.47 -7.33
C ASP A 64 -19.56 0.32 -7.22
N ILE A 65 -19.10 -0.93 -7.29
CA ILE A 65 -17.68 -1.28 -7.18
C ILE A 65 -16.86 -0.65 -8.31
N ASP A 66 -17.41 -0.56 -9.52
CA ASP A 66 -16.69 0.02 -10.66
C ASP A 66 -16.49 1.53 -10.49
N ALA A 67 -17.47 2.25 -9.94
CA ALA A 67 -17.29 3.65 -9.55
C ALA A 67 -16.23 3.82 -8.47
N LEU A 68 -16.16 2.89 -7.50
CA LEU A 68 -15.14 2.92 -6.44
C LEU A 68 -13.73 2.63 -6.98
N LYS A 69 -13.58 1.62 -7.86
CA LYS A 69 -12.31 1.36 -8.58
C LYS A 69 -11.87 2.58 -9.39
N SER A 70 -12.79 3.21 -10.11
CA SER A 70 -12.53 4.41 -10.90
C SER A 70 -12.10 5.60 -10.03
N ALA A 71 -12.78 5.81 -8.90
CA ALA A 71 -12.42 6.85 -7.93
C ALA A 71 -11.06 6.59 -7.30
N HIS A 72 -10.77 5.35 -6.89
CA HIS A 72 -9.47 4.95 -6.35
C HIS A 72 -8.36 5.23 -7.35
N ALA A 73 -8.51 4.79 -8.61
CA ALA A 73 -7.54 5.05 -9.67
C ALA A 73 -7.33 6.56 -9.89
N SER A 74 -8.41 7.35 -9.93
CA SER A 74 -8.34 8.81 -10.11
C SER A 74 -7.61 9.51 -8.96
N ILE A 75 -7.87 9.10 -7.72
CA ILE A 75 -7.22 9.67 -6.54
C ILE A 75 -5.75 9.23 -6.46
N GLN A 76 -5.47 7.97 -6.75
CA GLN A 76 -4.11 7.42 -6.75
C GLN A 76 -3.25 8.11 -7.82
N ALA A 77 -3.77 8.37 -9.02
CA ALA A 77 -3.06 9.07 -10.09
C ALA A 77 -2.62 10.49 -9.68
N GLN A 78 -3.39 11.15 -8.80
CA GLN A 78 -3.02 12.47 -8.27
C GLN A 78 -1.92 12.40 -7.20
N LYS A 79 -1.80 11.27 -6.49
CA LYS A 79 -0.88 11.08 -5.35
C LYS A 79 -0.24 9.68 -5.37
N PRO A 80 0.51 9.31 -6.42
CA PRO A 80 0.91 7.93 -6.68
C PRO A 80 1.86 7.35 -5.63
N ASN A 81 2.68 8.21 -5.00
CA ASN A 81 3.64 7.79 -3.97
C ASN A 81 3.04 7.74 -2.56
N ARG A 82 1.78 8.13 -2.40
CA ARG A 82 1.12 8.24 -1.09
C ARG A 82 0.00 7.23 -0.92
N ILE A 83 -0.79 7.00 -1.96
CA ILE A 83 -1.96 6.12 -1.93
C ILE A 83 -1.59 4.72 -2.40
N GLN A 84 -2.03 3.70 -1.65
CA GLN A 84 -1.79 2.29 -1.96
C GLN A 84 -2.48 1.93 -3.29
N PRO A 85 -1.73 1.49 -4.31
CA PRO A 85 -2.28 1.24 -5.65
C PRO A 85 -2.98 -0.11 -5.76
N THR A 86 -2.71 -1.03 -4.83
CA THR A 86 -3.20 -2.42 -4.89
C THR A 86 -4.45 -2.66 -4.06
N MET A 87 -4.92 -1.70 -3.25
CA MET A 87 -6.15 -1.90 -2.49
C MET A 87 -6.84 -0.62 -2.04
N PHE A 88 -8.12 -0.78 -1.73
CA PHE A 88 -8.91 0.17 -0.95
C PHE A 88 -9.90 -0.57 -0.04
N VAL A 89 -10.45 0.17 0.91
CA VAL A 89 -11.40 -0.32 1.92
C VAL A 89 -12.75 0.35 1.72
N ILE A 90 -13.83 -0.39 1.97
CA ILE A 90 -15.19 0.12 2.08
C ILE A 90 -15.65 -0.09 3.52
N LEU A 91 -16.12 0.98 4.16
CA LEU A 91 -16.56 0.96 5.54
C LEU A 91 -18.03 0.56 5.66
N GLU A 92 -18.34 -0.48 6.45
CA GLU A 92 -19.71 -0.93 6.75
C GLU A 92 -20.04 -0.71 8.24
N PRO A 93 -20.41 0.52 8.64
CA PRO A 93 -20.50 0.91 10.04
C PRO A 93 -21.66 0.28 10.81
N ALA A 94 -22.71 -0.18 10.11
CA ALA A 94 -23.83 -0.86 10.74
C ALA A 94 -23.43 -2.20 11.36
N ASP A 95 -22.47 -2.90 10.74
CA ASP A 95 -22.07 -4.24 11.13
C ASP A 95 -20.70 -4.28 11.82
N ARG A 96 -19.99 -3.14 11.96
CA ARG A 96 -18.57 -3.07 12.37
C ARG A 96 -17.66 -3.97 11.52
N HIS A 97 -17.91 -3.98 10.20
CA HIS A 97 -17.12 -4.71 9.23
C HIS A 97 -16.51 -3.75 8.20
N VAL A 98 -15.42 -4.21 7.59
CA VAL A 98 -14.86 -3.58 6.42
C VAL A 98 -14.77 -4.56 5.27
N VAL A 99 -14.85 -4.02 4.06
CA VAL A 99 -14.61 -4.76 2.83
C VAL A 99 -13.32 -4.26 2.21
N TYR A 100 -12.34 -5.14 2.04
CA TYR A 100 -11.16 -4.89 1.23
C TYR A 100 -11.44 -5.26 -0.22
N VAL A 101 -11.10 -4.35 -1.12
CA VAL A 101 -11.01 -4.63 -2.56
C VAL A 101 -9.53 -4.63 -2.91
N TYR A 102 -9.00 -5.81 -3.20
CA TYR A 102 -7.59 -6.05 -3.46
C TYR A 102 -7.36 -6.32 -4.95
N LYS A 103 -6.37 -5.64 -5.51
CA LYS A 103 -5.89 -5.76 -6.89
C LYS A 103 -4.64 -6.62 -6.88
N ASN A 104 -4.76 -7.84 -7.36
CA ASN A 104 -3.65 -8.77 -7.52
C ASN A 104 -3.23 -8.89 -8.99
N SER A 105 -1.98 -9.31 -9.22
CA SER A 105 -1.51 -9.75 -10.53
C SER A 105 -1.34 -11.26 -10.51
N GLU A 106 -2.04 -11.95 -11.40
CA GLU A 106 -1.95 -13.41 -11.53
C GLU A 106 -1.54 -13.79 -12.95
N TRP A 107 -0.78 -14.87 -13.07
CA TRP A 107 -0.37 -15.43 -14.34
C TRP A 107 -1.20 -16.67 -14.63
N PHE A 108 -1.70 -16.78 -15.85
CA PHE A 108 -2.48 -17.92 -16.31
C PHE A 108 -1.84 -18.56 -17.52
N ARG A 109 -1.75 -19.89 -17.51
CA ARG A 109 -1.30 -20.68 -18.67
C ARG A 109 -2.39 -20.73 -19.74
N GLU A 110 -2.04 -21.20 -20.93
CA GLU A 110 -2.99 -21.35 -22.06
C GLU A 110 -4.19 -22.26 -21.73
N ASP A 111 -4.01 -23.20 -20.80
CA ASP A 111 -5.07 -24.09 -20.33
C ASP A 111 -6.00 -23.44 -19.27
N GLY A 112 -5.75 -22.17 -18.91
CA GLY A 112 -6.48 -21.40 -17.92
C GLY A 112 -6.10 -21.68 -16.47
N SER A 113 -5.08 -22.51 -16.21
CA SER A 113 -4.57 -22.76 -14.85
C SER A 113 -3.70 -21.61 -14.34
N LYS A 114 -3.78 -21.31 -13.04
CA LYS A 114 -2.93 -20.32 -12.39
C LYS A 114 -1.47 -20.79 -12.38
N SER A 115 -0.56 -19.90 -12.73
CA SER A 115 0.87 -20.13 -12.79
C SER A 115 1.60 -19.36 -11.69
N ASN A 116 2.33 -20.09 -10.86
CA ASN A 116 3.09 -19.52 -9.74
C ASN A 116 4.52 -19.12 -10.12
N ASP A 117 4.95 -19.45 -11.34
CA ASP A 117 6.29 -19.20 -11.89
C ASP A 117 6.32 -17.98 -12.83
N ALA A 118 5.26 -17.15 -12.81
CA ALA A 118 5.08 -16.01 -13.71
C ALA A 118 5.16 -16.35 -15.21
N THR A 119 4.79 -17.58 -15.59
CA THR A 119 4.67 -17.97 -17.00
C THR A 119 3.23 -17.90 -17.50
N GLY A 120 3.06 -17.43 -18.74
CA GLY A 120 1.76 -17.35 -19.42
C GLY A 120 1.29 -15.92 -19.63
N THR A 121 -0.01 -15.70 -19.61
CA THR A 121 -0.63 -14.38 -19.75
C THR A 121 -0.85 -13.76 -18.38
N ARG A 122 -0.47 -12.49 -18.21
CA ARG A 122 -0.72 -11.73 -16.98
C ARG A 122 -2.14 -11.15 -16.98
N TRP A 123 -2.82 -11.33 -15.87
CA TRP A 123 -4.15 -10.77 -15.61
C TRP A 123 -4.11 -9.96 -14.31
N THR A 124 -4.85 -8.86 -14.31
CA THR A 124 -5.25 -8.19 -13.07
C THR A 124 -6.49 -8.89 -12.53
N VAL A 125 -6.43 -9.32 -11.28
CA VAL A 125 -7.56 -9.95 -10.58
C VAL A 125 -7.99 -9.04 -9.45
N TRP A 126 -9.29 -8.75 -9.37
CA TRP A 126 -9.87 -7.99 -8.28
C TRP A 126 -10.60 -8.93 -7.34
N GLU A 127 -10.21 -8.92 -6.07
CA GLU A 127 -10.73 -9.81 -5.05
C GLU A 127 -11.36 -9.01 -3.91
N LYS A 128 -12.43 -9.56 -3.36
CA LYS A 128 -13.16 -8.96 -2.24
C LYS A 128 -12.94 -9.80 -1.00
N TYR A 129 -12.57 -9.12 0.07
CA TYR A 129 -12.40 -9.69 1.40
C TYR A 129 -13.26 -8.93 2.41
N ARG A 130 -13.77 -9.60 3.44
CA ARG A 130 -14.58 -8.98 4.49
C ARG A 130 -14.10 -9.46 5.86
N CYS A 131 -13.88 -8.52 6.78
CA CYS A 131 -13.44 -8.82 8.14
C CYS A 131 -14.00 -7.79 9.14
N GLY A 132 -13.87 -8.08 10.44
CA GLY A 132 -14.20 -7.12 11.49
C GLY A 132 -13.20 -5.96 11.53
N TYR A 133 -13.56 -4.86 12.19
CA TYR A 133 -12.67 -3.71 12.35
C TYR A 133 -11.34 -4.07 13.02
N GLU A 134 -11.38 -4.92 14.04
CA GLU A 134 -10.21 -5.35 14.81
C GLU A 134 -9.23 -6.21 13.99
N GLU A 135 -9.70 -6.77 12.88
CA GLU A 135 -8.95 -7.66 12.00
C GLU A 135 -8.41 -6.93 10.75
N SER A 136 -8.87 -5.71 10.49
CA SER A 136 -8.62 -4.98 9.25
C SER A 136 -7.12 -4.80 8.98
N PHE A 137 -6.36 -4.40 10.00
CA PHE A 137 -4.92 -4.21 9.88
C PHE A 137 -4.19 -5.53 9.62
N ARG A 138 -4.60 -6.61 10.29
CA ARG A 138 -4.00 -7.95 10.09
C ARG A 138 -4.28 -8.49 8.69
N LEU A 139 -5.50 -8.30 8.19
CA LEU A 139 -5.87 -8.67 6.83
C LEU A 139 -5.04 -7.89 5.82
N GLN A 140 -4.86 -6.57 6.01
CA GLN A 140 -3.97 -5.79 5.16
C GLN A 140 -2.55 -6.35 5.14
N CYS A 141 -1.96 -6.63 6.31
CA CYS A 141 -0.63 -7.24 6.39
C CYS A 141 -0.57 -8.57 5.63
N ALA A 142 -1.58 -9.42 5.75
CA ALA A 142 -1.65 -10.70 5.02
C ALA A 142 -1.70 -10.50 3.50
N LEU A 143 -2.54 -9.58 3.01
CA LEU A 143 -2.67 -9.27 1.57
C LEU A 143 -1.41 -8.62 0.99
N GLU A 144 -0.63 -7.92 1.81
CA GLU A 144 0.66 -7.32 1.41
C GLU A 144 1.84 -8.30 1.56
N GLY A 145 1.60 -9.53 2.01
CA GLY A 145 2.64 -10.55 2.18
C GLY A 145 3.48 -10.42 3.46
N PHE A 146 3.05 -9.56 4.40
CA PHE A 146 3.67 -9.38 5.72
C PHE A 146 3.01 -10.23 6.83
N GLY A 147 2.00 -11.03 6.49
CA GLY A 147 1.26 -11.89 7.42
C GLY A 147 1.03 -13.30 6.87
N GLY A 148 0.46 -14.18 7.70
CA GLY A 148 0.05 -15.52 7.28
C GLY A 148 -1.13 -15.45 6.30
N TRP A 149 -0.99 -16.12 5.14
CA TRP A 149 -2.00 -16.13 4.09
C TRP A 149 -3.34 -16.77 4.53
N GLU A 150 -3.31 -17.67 5.52
CA GLU A 150 -4.50 -18.32 6.09
C GLU A 150 -5.58 -17.30 6.52
N MET A 151 -5.17 -16.15 7.07
CA MET A 151 -6.07 -15.07 7.45
C MET A 151 -6.81 -14.46 6.24
N ALA A 152 -6.10 -14.28 5.12
CA ALA A 152 -6.71 -13.75 3.90
C ALA A 152 -7.71 -14.75 3.31
N GLU A 153 -7.40 -16.04 3.34
CA GLU A 153 -8.31 -17.10 2.88
C GLU A 153 -9.61 -17.15 3.70
N GLU A 154 -9.52 -17.01 5.03
CA GLU A 154 -10.69 -16.98 5.91
C GLU A 154 -11.59 -15.76 5.67
N CYS A 155 -11.00 -14.63 5.26
CA CYS A 155 -11.71 -13.39 4.98
C CYS A 155 -12.17 -13.27 3.52
N PHE A 156 -11.81 -14.21 2.64
CA PHE A 156 -12.15 -14.14 1.22
C PHE A 156 -13.66 -14.28 1.00
N VAL A 157 -14.22 -13.41 0.16
CA VAL A 157 -15.63 -13.43 -0.20
C VAL A 157 -15.83 -13.91 -1.62
N GLU A 158 -15.27 -13.19 -2.59
CA GLU A 158 -15.48 -13.46 -4.00
C GLU A 158 -14.42 -12.77 -4.88
N GLU A 159 -14.26 -13.28 -6.09
CA GLU A 159 -13.55 -12.60 -7.17
C GLU A 159 -14.53 -11.65 -7.88
N LEU A 160 -14.19 -10.36 -7.93
CA LEU A 160 -15.01 -9.31 -8.54
C LEU A 160 -14.84 -9.25 -10.06
N GLY A 161 -13.73 -9.78 -10.59
CA GLY A 161 -13.48 -9.88 -12.01
C GLY A 161 -11.99 -9.89 -12.37
N ARG A 162 -11.72 -10.15 -13.65
CA ARG A 162 -10.37 -10.18 -14.23
C ARG A 162 -10.28 -9.22 -15.41
N GLU A 163 -9.16 -8.54 -15.49
CA GLU A 163 -8.83 -7.60 -16.55
C GLU A 163 -7.51 -8.06 -17.20
N HIS A 164 -7.49 -8.19 -18.52
CA HIS A 164 -6.29 -8.58 -19.25
C HIS A 164 -5.26 -7.45 -19.15
N CYS A 165 -4.03 -7.76 -18.74
CA CYS A 165 -2.94 -6.78 -18.84
C CYS A 165 -2.46 -6.76 -20.29
N GLU A 166 -2.85 -5.73 -21.05
CA GLU A 166 -2.16 -5.44 -22.31
C GLU A 166 -0.75 -4.97 -21.92
N GLU A 167 0.25 -5.79 -22.21
CA GLU A 167 1.63 -5.33 -22.19
C GLU A 167 1.72 -4.27 -23.28
N GLU A 168 1.81 -2.99 -22.89
CA GLU A 168 2.27 -1.95 -23.81
C GLU A 168 3.61 -2.43 -24.31
N SER A 169 3.66 -2.86 -25.58
CA SER A 169 4.91 -3.24 -26.23
C SER A 169 5.83 -2.05 -26.07
N GLU A 170 6.87 -2.19 -25.25
CA GLU A 170 8.01 -1.29 -25.23
C GLU A 170 8.56 -1.27 -26.66
N GLU A 171 8.09 -0.33 -27.47
CA GLU A 171 8.76 0.01 -28.71
C GLU A 171 10.15 0.49 -28.28
N GLU A 172 11.12 -0.42 -28.42
CA GLU A 172 12.54 -0.18 -28.36
C GLU A 172 12.84 1.11 -29.14
N VAL A 173 12.93 2.24 -28.43
CA VAL A 173 13.55 3.44 -28.96
C VAL A 173 15.03 3.10 -29.00
N VAL A 174 15.46 2.53 -30.11
CA VAL A 174 16.88 2.43 -30.47
C VAL A 174 17.35 3.88 -30.63
N GLU A 175 17.82 4.48 -29.54
CA GLU A 175 18.63 5.70 -29.62
C GLU A 175 19.91 5.33 -30.37
N GLU A 176 20.03 5.75 -31.64
CA GLU A 176 21.30 5.73 -32.36
C GLU A 176 22.30 6.58 -31.57
N GLU A 177 23.19 5.89 -30.86
CA GLU A 177 24.35 6.47 -30.20
C GLU A 177 25.26 7.10 -31.27
N VAL A 178 25.16 8.42 -31.44
CA VAL A 178 26.16 9.20 -32.18
C VAL A 178 27.38 9.30 -31.28
N VAL A 179 28.35 8.43 -31.53
CA VAL A 179 29.68 8.47 -30.90
C VAL A 179 30.43 9.69 -31.43
N GLU A 180 30.46 10.78 -30.66
CA GLU A 180 31.48 11.82 -30.82
C GLU A 180 32.69 11.44 -29.95
N GLU A 181 33.79 11.06 -30.60
CA GLU A 181 35.10 10.87 -29.98
C GLU A 181 35.60 12.23 -29.42
N GLU A 182 35.46 12.46 -28.12
CA GLU A 182 36.27 13.45 -27.40
C GLU A 182 37.53 12.77 -26.84
N VAL A 183 38.66 13.22 -27.37
CA VAL A 183 40.01 12.93 -26.89
C VAL A 183 40.20 13.63 -25.55
N VAL A 184 40.29 12.86 -24.45
CA VAL A 184 40.66 13.38 -23.13
C VAL A 184 42.15 13.09 -22.90
N GLU A 185 42.93 14.16 -22.81
CA GLU A 185 44.35 14.12 -22.44
C GLU A 185 44.49 13.67 -20.98
N GLU A 186 45.41 12.72 -20.74
CA GLU A 186 45.77 12.20 -19.43
C GLU A 186 46.54 13.28 -18.64
N GLU A 187 45.95 13.82 -17.57
CA GLU A 187 46.70 14.55 -16.54
C GLU A 187 46.97 13.63 -15.34
N GLU A 188 48.26 13.42 -15.07
CA GLU A 188 48.80 12.65 -13.95
C GLU A 188 48.36 13.27 -12.62
N MET A 189 47.61 12.51 -11.82
CA MET A 189 47.22 12.88 -10.47
C MET A 189 48.20 12.23 -9.47
N ASP A 190 49.10 13.07 -8.96
CA ASP A 190 50.10 12.77 -7.95
C ASP A 190 49.42 12.37 -6.62
N SER A 191 49.85 11.23 -6.07
CA SER A 191 49.33 10.66 -4.84
C SER A 191 50.04 11.27 -3.63
N GLU A 192 49.35 12.12 -2.87
CA GLU A 192 49.82 12.54 -1.54
C GLU A 192 49.09 11.76 -0.46
N ASP A 193 49.88 10.98 0.27
CA ASP A 193 49.53 10.18 1.44
C ASP A 193 48.97 11.07 2.58
N GLU A 194 47.73 10.83 3.00
CA GLU A 194 47.21 11.30 4.28
C GLU A 194 47.08 10.13 5.27
N ASP A 195 48.08 10.05 6.14
CA ASP A 195 48.12 9.24 7.36
C ASP A 195 47.01 9.68 8.33
N TRP A 196 45.89 8.93 8.35
CA TRP A 196 44.88 9.08 9.39
C TRP A 196 45.27 8.27 10.63
N GLU A 197 45.88 8.98 11.58
CA GLU A 197 46.22 8.53 12.93
C GLU A 197 44.95 8.08 13.68
N TYR A 198 44.78 6.76 13.82
CA TYR A 198 43.71 6.15 14.61
C TYR A 198 43.97 6.41 16.10
N GLY A 199 43.28 7.41 16.65
CA GLY A 199 43.24 7.69 18.07
C GLY A 199 42.50 6.60 18.85
N ASP A 200 43.26 5.92 19.72
CA ASP A 200 42.78 5.02 20.77
C ASP A 200 41.66 5.66 21.62
N HIS A 201 40.46 5.10 21.54
CA HIS A 201 39.41 5.31 22.54
C HIS A 201 39.32 4.10 23.47
N PRO A 202 39.70 4.22 24.76
CA PRO A 202 39.52 3.15 25.72
C PRO A 202 38.04 2.96 26.08
N LEU A 203 37.55 1.74 25.91
CA LEU A 203 36.25 1.27 26.38
C LEU A 203 36.29 1.10 27.91
N GLU A 204 35.61 1.99 28.65
CA GLU A 204 35.32 1.76 30.07
C GLU A 204 34.28 0.64 30.22
N LYS A 205 34.70 -0.47 30.83
CA LYS A 205 33.82 -1.51 31.36
C LYS A 205 33.29 -1.05 32.71
N GLY A 206 31.99 -0.72 32.77
CA GLY A 206 31.26 -0.59 34.03
C GLY A 206 30.93 -1.97 34.61
N GLU A 207 31.68 -2.39 35.60
CA GLU A 207 31.32 -3.49 36.50
C GLU A 207 30.29 -3.03 37.54
N GLY A 208 29.23 -3.82 37.70
CA GLY A 208 28.76 -4.26 39.03
C GLY A 208 27.83 -3.34 39.82
N VAL A 209 26.57 -3.77 39.96
CA VAL A 209 25.86 -3.70 41.25
C VAL A 209 25.13 -5.02 41.50
N LYS A 210 25.63 -5.76 42.50
CA LYS A 210 24.88 -6.77 43.26
C LYS A 210 24.50 -6.14 44.61
N GLY A 211 23.26 -6.39 45.04
CA GLY A 211 22.91 -6.52 46.46
C GLY A 211 22.07 -5.38 47.05
N ALA A 212 20.78 -5.65 47.29
CA ALA A 212 20.24 -5.99 48.61
C ALA A 212 18.85 -6.63 48.43
#